data_AF-A0A0R3PKH4-F1
#
_entry.id   AF-A0A0R3PKH4-F1
#
_cell.length_a   1.000
_cell.length_b   1.000
_cell.length_c   1.000
_cell.angle_alpha   90.00
_cell.angle_beta   90.00
_cell.angle_gamma   90.00
#
_symmetry.space_group_name_H-M   'P 1'
#
loop_
_entity.id
_entity.type
_entity.pdbx_description
1 polymer ?
#
loop_
_entity_poly.entity_id
_entity_poly.type
_entity_poly.pdbx_seq_one_letter_code
_entity_poly.pdbx_strand_id
1 'polypeptide(L)'
;MDDLLKKKQRRLKANGRERQRMHGLNDALDVLRQYVPITMQHQKLSKIETLRLARNYILVLQRMLQTGHQPTPLEYAHQLSVGLSQTTTNLLANLLQVRRLLKLVSKFMKSAATVNEYDSLRFN
;
A
#
# COMPACT_ATOMS: atom_id res chain seq x y z
N MET A 1 52.69 0.16 -15.65
CA MET A 1 51.52 -0.71 -15.93
C MET A 1 50.84 -1.19 -14.65
N ASP A 2 51.58 -1.62 -13.63
CA ASP A 2 51.00 -2.19 -12.39
C ASP A 2 50.16 -1.23 -11.54
N ASP A 3 50.50 0.06 -11.50
CA ASP A 3 49.75 1.04 -10.70
C ASP A 3 48.34 1.29 -11.27
N LEU A 4 48.20 1.31 -12.59
CA LEU A 4 46.90 1.42 -13.26
C LEU A 4 46.01 0.20 -12.96
N LEU A 5 46.62 -0.99 -12.91
CA LEU A 5 45.92 -2.23 -12.60
C LEU A 5 45.44 -2.25 -11.13
N LYS A 6 46.29 -1.83 -10.19
CA LYS A 6 45.94 -1.65 -8.77
C LYS A 6 44.81 -0.62 -8.60
N LYS A 7 44.87 0.51 -9.29
CA LYS A 7 43.81 1.55 -9.29
C LYS A 7 42.48 1.00 -9.81
N LYS A 8 42.51 0.24 -10.92
CA LYS A 8 41.32 -0.43 -11.47
C LYS A 8 40.72 -1.40 -10.45
N GLN A 9 41.55 -2.19 -9.77
CA GLN A 9 41.08 -3.17 -8.78
C GLN A 9 40.47 -2.51 -7.54
N ARG A 10 41.02 -1.38 -7.08
CA ARG A 10 40.42 -0.57 -6.00
C ARG A 10 39.04 -0.03 -6.39
N ARG A 11 38.89 0.49 -7.60
CA ARG A 11 37.59 0.95 -8.14
C ARG A 11 36.57 -0.18 -8.22
N LEU A 12 36.97 -1.36 -8.71
CA LEU A 12 36.10 -2.53 -8.78
C LEU A 12 35.59 -2.95 -7.39
N LYS A 13 36.48 -2.99 -6.38
CA LYS A 13 36.11 -3.28 -4.99
C LYS A 13 35.15 -2.21 -4.42
N ALA A 14 35.39 -0.93 -4.69
CA ALA A 14 34.51 0.16 -4.26
C ALA A 14 33.12 0.06 -4.89
N ASN A 15 33.03 -0.18 -6.20
CA ASN A 15 31.77 -0.36 -6.91
C ASN A 15 31.00 -1.59 -6.39
N GLY A 16 31.71 -2.66 -6.04
CA GLY A 16 31.11 -3.85 -5.42
C GLY A 16 30.44 -3.53 -4.10
N ARG A 17 31.12 -2.77 -3.22
CA ARG A 17 30.54 -2.32 -1.94
C ARG A 17 29.33 -1.41 -2.14
N GLU A 18 29.39 -0.49 -3.10
CA GLU A 18 28.27 0.41 -3.37
C GLU A 18 27.03 -0.34 -3.86
N ARG A 19 27.21 -1.33 -4.74
CA ARG A 19 26.12 -2.21 -5.14
C ARG A 19 25.50 -2.92 -3.93
N GLN A 20 26.32 -3.48 -3.04
CA GLN A 20 25.82 -4.14 -1.83
C GLN A 20 25.04 -3.17 -0.93
N ARG A 21 25.52 -1.93 -0.75
CA ARG A 21 24.80 -0.89 -0.01
C ARG A 21 23.44 -0.59 -0.65
N MET A 22 23.41 -0.47 -1.97
CA MET A 22 22.18 -0.21 -2.73
C MET A 22 21.21 -1.39 -2.69
N HIS A 23 21.69 -2.64 -2.67
CA HIS A 23 20.84 -3.81 -2.46
C HIS A 23 20.14 -3.72 -1.10
N GLY A 24 20.88 -3.50 -0.01
CA GLY A 24 20.27 -3.34 1.32
C GLY A 24 19.24 -2.20 1.40
N LEU A 25 19.49 -1.08 0.73
CA LEU A 25 18.52 0.01 0.64
C LEU A 25 17.24 -0.39 -0.13
N ASN A 26 17.39 -1.11 -1.24
CA ASN A 26 16.25 -1.57 -2.03
C ASN A 26 15.43 -2.62 -1.26
N ASP A 27 16.09 -3.51 -0.51
CA ASP A 27 15.44 -4.51 0.32
C ASP A 27 14.61 -3.83 1.43
N ALA A 28 15.17 -2.83 2.11
CA ALA A 28 14.44 -2.04 3.10
C ALA A 28 13.23 -1.30 2.49
N LEU A 29 13.36 -0.79 1.26
CA LEU A 29 12.25 -0.19 0.55
C LEU A 29 11.16 -1.21 0.17
N ASP A 30 11.56 -2.42 -0.21
CA ASP A 30 10.62 -3.53 -0.46
C ASP A 30 9.89 -3.96 0.81
N VAL A 31 10.56 -3.95 1.98
CA VAL A 31 9.90 -4.15 3.28
C VAL A 31 8.89 -3.03 3.53
N LEU A 32 9.25 -1.75 3.30
CA LEU A 32 8.32 -0.64 3.46
C LEU A 32 7.06 -0.79 2.59
N ARG A 33 7.20 -1.30 1.36
CA ARG A 33 6.07 -1.56 0.46
C ARG A 33 5.05 -2.55 1.03
N GLN A 34 5.46 -3.46 1.92
CA GLN A 34 4.55 -4.41 2.56
C GLN A 34 3.65 -3.75 3.62
N TYR A 35 4.08 -2.61 4.18
CA TYR A 35 3.36 -1.91 5.25
C TYR A 35 2.53 -0.73 4.76
N VAL A 36 2.75 -0.24 3.53
CA VAL A 36 1.92 0.83 2.97
C VAL A 36 0.59 0.27 2.45
N PRO A 37 -0.52 1.01 2.61
CA PRO A 37 -1.81 0.62 2.06
C PRO A 37 -1.69 0.66 0.53
N ILE A 38 -1.88 -0.50 -0.12
CA ILE A 38 -1.57 -0.87 -1.51
C ILE A 38 -0.31 -1.78 -1.57
N THR A 39 -0.54 -3.08 -1.35
CA THR A 39 0.36 -4.13 -1.81
C THR A 39 -0.22 -4.73 -3.08
N MET A 40 0.28 -4.31 -4.24
CA MET A 40 -0.08 -4.94 -5.52
C MET A 40 0.74 -6.22 -5.67
N GLN A 41 0.07 -7.35 -5.91
CA GLN A 41 0.75 -8.63 -6.16
C GLN A 41 1.68 -8.56 -7.39
N HIS A 42 1.42 -7.65 -8.33
CA HIS A 42 2.13 -7.62 -9.62
C HIS A 42 2.76 -6.27 -10.00
N GLN A 43 2.56 -5.17 -9.24
CA GLN A 43 3.11 -3.85 -9.60
C GLN A 43 3.75 -3.13 -8.42
N LYS A 44 5.08 -3.01 -8.43
CA LYS A 44 5.83 -2.22 -7.43
C LYS A 44 5.64 -0.73 -7.72
N LEU A 45 5.23 0.02 -6.70
CA LEU A 45 5.28 1.48 -6.76
C LEU A 45 6.72 1.97 -6.96
N SER A 46 6.88 3.09 -7.66
CA SER A 46 8.18 3.75 -7.79
C SER A 46 8.74 4.12 -6.40
N LYS A 47 10.06 4.39 -6.31
CA LYS A 47 10.69 4.76 -5.03
C LYS A 47 10.03 5.99 -4.40
N ILE A 48 9.77 7.00 -5.22
CA ILE A 48 9.14 8.25 -4.77
C ILE A 48 7.68 8.06 -4.36
N GLU A 49 6.91 7.28 -5.12
CA GLU A 49 5.51 7.01 -4.76
C GLU A 49 5.40 6.20 -3.48
N THR A 50 6.29 5.21 -3.28
CA THR A 50 6.35 4.43 -2.03
C THR A 50 6.59 5.35 -0.83
N LEU A 51 7.56 6.26 -0.92
CA LEU A 51 7.88 7.19 0.17
C LEU A 51 6.75 8.20 0.42
N ARG A 52 6.13 8.75 -0.63
CA ARG A 52 5.00 9.68 -0.50
C ARG A 52 3.80 9.00 0.14
N LEU A 53 3.46 7.80 -0.32
CA LEU A 53 2.37 7.01 0.21
C LEU A 53 2.60 6.63 1.69
N ALA A 54 3.83 6.23 2.05
CA ALA A 54 4.19 5.94 3.44
C ALA A 54 4.01 7.17 4.35
N ARG A 55 4.51 8.33 3.92
CA ARG A 55 4.32 9.59 4.63
C ARG A 55 2.83 9.91 4.81
N ASN A 56 2.05 9.83 3.74
CA ASN A 56 0.63 10.11 3.79
C ASN A 56 -0.08 9.14 4.73
N TYR A 57 0.27 7.86 4.70
CA TYR A 57 -0.32 6.86 5.58
C TYR A 57 -0.06 7.16 7.06
N ILE A 58 1.18 7.52 7.42
CA ILE A 58 1.51 7.94 8.79
C ILE A 58 0.63 9.12 9.22
N LEU A 59 0.47 10.15 8.38
CA LEU A 59 -0.36 11.31 8.70
C LEU A 59 -1.84 10.96 8.92
N VAL A 60 -2.37 10.04 8.10
CA VAL A 60 -3.75 9.57 8.26
C VAL A 60 -3.92 8.83 9.58
N LEU A 61 -3.03 7.89 9.89
CA LEU A 61 -3.05 7.15 11.15
C LEU A 61 -2.94 8.10 12.36
N GLN A 62 -2.05 9.10 12.29
CA GLN A 62 -1.93 10.11 13.34
C GLN A 62 -3.23 10.87 13.57
N ARG A 63 -3.91 11.31 12.48
CA ARG A 63 -5.22 11.99 12.59
C ARG A 63 -6.30 11.08 13.18
N MET A 64 -6.31 9.80 12.81
CA MET A 64 -7.25 8.83 13.38
C MET A 64 -7.05 8.66 14.88
N LEU A 65 -5.80 8.59 15.33
CA LEU A 65 -5.47 8.49 16.77
C LEU A 65 -5.84 9.77 17.53
N GLN A 66 -5.60 10.94 16.94
CA GLN A 66 -5.86 12.24 17.59
C GLN A 66 -7.36 12.56 17.70
N THR A 67 -8.14 12.22 16.68
CA THR A 67 -9.57 12.59 16.59
C THR A 67 -10.50 11.47 17.05
N GLY A 68 -10.00 10.24 17.17
CA GLY A 68 -10.82 9.04 17.36
C GLY A 68 -11.73 8.73 16.17
N HIS A 69 -11.61 9.46 15.06
CA HIS A 69 -12.48 9.35 13.90
C HIS A 69 -11.83 8.54 12.78
N GLN A 70 -12.55 7.56 12.26
CA GLN A 70 -12.11 6.83 11.07
C GLN A 70 -12.58 7.54 9.80
N PRO A 71 -11.66 7.90 8.88
CA PRO A 71 -12.03 8.55 7.63
C PRO A 71 -12.89 7.61 6.78
N THR A 72 -13.82 8.19 6.03
CA THR A 72 -14.57 7.43 5.03
C THR A 72 -13.62 6.86 3.98
N PRO A 73 -13.99 5.78 3.26
CA PRO A 73 -13.11 5.20 2.24
C PRO A 73 -12.67 6.19 1.15
N LEU A 74 -13.52 7.16 0.82
CA LEU A 74 -13.20 8.21 -0.16
C LEU A 74 -12.19 9.21 0.41
N GLU A 75 -12.39 9.68 1.64
CA GLU A 75 -11.43 10.56 2.31
C GLU A 75 -10.09 9.86 2.51
N TYR A 76 -10.11 8.58 2.89
CA TYR A 76 -8.92 7.76 3.02
C TYR A 76 -8.16 7.64 1.69
N ALA A 77 -8.87 7.37 0.59
CA ALA A 77 -8.29 7.33 -0.76
C ALA A 77 -7.63 8.65 -1.13
N HIS A 78 -8.36 9.76 -0.91
CA HIS A 78 -7.89 11.11 -1.22
C HIS A 78 -6.66 11.48 -0.38
N GLN A 79 -6.69 11.23 0.92
CA GLN A 79 -5.58 11.55 1.82
C GLN A 79 -4.32 10.75 1.47
N LEU A 80 -4.47 9.49 1.05
CA LEU A 80 -3.34 8.67 0.60
C LEU A 80 -2.80 9.08 -0.77
N SER A 81 -3.65 9.54 -1.69
CA SER A 81 -3.28 9.81 -3.08
C SER A 81 -2.55 11.14 -3.31
N VAL A 82 -2.48 12.01 -2.29
CA VAL A 82 -1.85 13.34 -2.42
C VAL A 82 -0.41 13.23 -2.91
N GLY A 83 -0.14 13.84 -4.07
CA GLY A 83 1.19 13.88 -4.69
C GLY A 83 1.63 12.59 -5.37
N LEU A 84 0.72 11.63 -5.58
CA LEU A 84 0.97 10.42 -6.39
C LEU A 84 0.61 10.66 -7.86
N SER A 85 1.06 9.79 -8.76
CA SER A 85 0.68 9.86 -10.17
C SER A 85 -0.81 9.59 -10.36
N GLN A 86 -1.38 10.06 -11.47
CA GLN A 86 -2.79 9.82 -11.80
C GLN A 86 -3.12 8.32 -11.81
N THR A 87 -2.23 7.49 -12.36
CA THR A 87 -2.39 6.03 -12.39
C THR A 87 -2.51 5.45 -10.97
N THR A 88 -1.62 5.87 -10.07
CA THR A 88 -1.62 5.42 -8.66
C THR A 88 -2.84 5.94 -7.90
N THR A 89 -3.27 7.17 -8.17
CA THR A 89 -4.50 7.75 -7.60
C THR A 89 -5.75 6.99 -8.04
N ASN A 90 -5.85 6.66 -9.32
CA ASN A 90 -6.96 5.86 -9.86
C ASN A 90 -7.01 4.47 -9.22
N LEU A 91 -5.84 3.85 -9.02
CA LEU A 91 -5.75 2.56 -8.33
C LEU A 91 -6.28 2.63 -6.89
N LEU A 92 -5.87 3.65 -6.12
CA LEU A 92 -6.37 3.88 -4.76
C LEU A 92 -7.88 4.02 -4.72
N ALA A 93 -8.43 4.83 -5.62
CA ALA A 93 -9.87 5.03 -5.74
C ALA A 93 -10.59 3.70 -6.01
N ASN A 94 -10.10 2.91 -6.97
CA ASN A 94 -10.70 1.62 -7.34
C ASN A 94 -10.67 0.61 -6.18
N LEU A 95 -9.52 0.42 -5.52
CA LEU A 95 -9.38 -0.54 -4.43
C LEU A 95 -10.32 -0.22 -3.25
N LEU A 96 -10.56 1.06 -2.97
CA LEU A 96 -11.38 1.51 -1.85
C LEU A 96 -12.87 1.56 -2.20
N GLN A 97 -13.23 1.85 -3.46
CA GLN A 97 -14.60 1.76 -3.96
C GLN A 97 -15.08 0.31 -4.07
N VAL A 98 -14.25 -0.62 -4.57
CA VAL A 98 -14.58 -2.05 -4.65
C VAL A 98 -14.78 -2.67 -3.26
N ARG A 99 -13.96 -2.29 -2.27
CA ARG A 99 -14.17 -2.72 -0.88
C ARG A 99 -15.51 -2.23 -0.29
N ARG A 100 -16.03 -1.07 -0.72
CA ARG A 100 -17.36 -0.58 -0.31
C ARG A 100 -18.48 -1.42 -0.93
N LEU A 101 -18.38 -1.73 -2.22
CA LEU A 101 -19.32 -2.64 -2.90
C LEU A 101 -19.34 -4.01 -2.21
N LEU A 102 -18.18 -4.57 -1.90
CA LEU A 102 -18.09 -5.85 -1.18
C LEU A 102 -18.70 -5.78 0.23
N LYS A 103 -18.47 -4.71 0.99
CA LYS A 103 -19.12 -4.50 2.31
C LYS A 103 -20.63 -4.34 2.19
N LEU A 104 -21.12 -3.64 1.17
CA LEU A 104 -22.55 -3.44 0.93
C LEU A 104 -23.23 -4.75 0.50
N VAL A 105 -22.62 -5.48 -0.43
CA VAL A 105 -23.07 -6.82 -0.86
C VAL A 105 -23.04 -7.78 0.33
N SER A 106 -21.98 -7.77 1.16
CA SER A 106 -21.92 -8.59 2.37
C SER A 106 -23.03 -8.23 3.38
N LYS A 107 -23.32 -6.93 3.58
CA LYS A 107 -24.43 -6.48 4.43
C LYS A 107 -25.78 -6.94 3.88
N PHE A 108 -25.96 -6.88 2.57
CA PHE A 108 -27.17 -7.34 1.89
C PHE A 108 -27.34 -8.87 1.99
N MET A 109 -26.28 -9.63 1.77
CA MET A 109 -26.28 -11.10 1.87
C MET A 109 -26.53 -11.58 3.31
N LYS A 110 -25.98 -10.89 4.32
CA LYS A 110 -26.27 -11.17 5.74
C LYS A 110 -27.71 -10.85 6.11
N SER A 111 -28.26 -9.76 5.57
CA SER A 111 -29.67 -9.39 5.76
C SER A 111 -30.64 -10.38 5.09
N ALA A 112 -30.28 -10.93 3.94
CA ALA A 112 -31.08 -11.97 3.28
C ALA A 112 -31.06 -13.30 4.06
N ALA A 113 -29.92 -13.65 4.67
CA ALA A 113 -29.80 -14.84 5.50
C ALA A 113 -30.68 -14.79 6.76
N THR A 114 -30.85 -13.62 7.39
CA THR A 114 -31.73 -13.46 8.57
C THR A 114 -33.22 -13.48 8.23
N VAL A 115 -33.60 -13.22 6.97
CA VAL A 115 -35.01 -13.23 6.54
C VAL A 115 -35.50 -14.66 6.29
N ASN A 116 -34.61 -15.61 5.94
CA ASN A 116 -34.98 -17.00 5.68
C ASN A 116 -35.21 -17.85 6.95
N GLU A 117 -34.75 -17.42 8.13
CA GLU A 117 -35.01 -18.12 9.40
C GLU A 117 -36.43 -17.87 9.94
N TYR A 118 -37.08 -16.75 9.57
CA TYR A 118 -38.44 -16.42 10.03
C TYR A 118 -39.55 -17.06 9.18
N ASP A 119 -39.27 -17.42 7.92
CA ASP A 119 -40.27 -18.02 7.02
C ASP A 119 -40.44 -19.54 7.23
N SER A 120 -39.54 -20.18 8.00
CA SER A 120 -39.59 -21.62 8.32
C SER A 120 -40.45 -21.95 9.56
N LEU A 121 -40.96 -20.94 10.29
CA LEU A 121 -41.78 -21.11 11.50
C LEU A 121 -43.27 -20.79 11.28
N ARG A 122 -43.70 -20.53 10.04
CA ARG A 122 -45.09 -20.13 9.72
C ARG A 122 -45.97 -21.26 9.15
N PHE A 123 -45.45 -22.49 9.11
CA PHE A 123 -46.21 -23.69 8.75
C PHE A 123 -45.92 -24.82 9.74
N ASN A 124 -46.54 -24.77 10.92
CA ASN A 124 -46.94 -25.92 11.74
C ASN A 124 -48.10 -25.48 12.63
#